data_AF-A0A972E5Z4-F1
#
_entry.id   AF-A0A972E5Z4-F1
#
_cell.length_a   1.000
_cell.length_b   1.000
_cell.length_c   1.000
_cell.angle_alpha   90.00
_cell.angle_beta   90.00
_cell.angle_gamma   90.00
#
_symmetry.space_group_name_H-M   'P 1'
#
loop_
_entity.id
_entity.type
_entity.pdbx_description
1 polymer ?
#
loop_
_entity_poly.entity_id
_entity_poly.type
_entity_poly.pdbx_seq_one_letter_code
_entity_poly.pdbx_strand_id
1 'polypeptide(L)'
;VPFYYIDYTLAGICAFQFWLKMNRDRDRAWQDYLHLCQLGGSQSFLSLVAEAGLKNPFEDGSVSSVVSFINEQLNAIDDSKF
;
A
#
# COMPACT_ATOMS: atom_id res chain seq x y z
N VAL A 1 15.20 -7.39 -17.36
CA VAL A 1 15.53 -8.42 -16.36
C VAL A 1 14.27 -9.25 -16.14
N PRO A 2 14.27 -10.57 -16.36
CA PRO A 2 13.12 -11.40 -16.02
C PRO A 2 12.90 -11.28 -14.50
N PHE A 3 11.64 -11.20 -14.05
CA PHE A 3 11.20 -11.10 -12.64
C PHE A 3 11.07 -9.72 -11.99
N TYR A 4 11.67 -8.63 -12.48
CA TYR A 4 11.50 -7.29 -11.85
C TYR A 4 10.05 -6.76 -11.90
N TYR A 5 9.21 -7.31 -12.77
CA TYR A 5 7.84 -6.83 -12.89
C TYR A 5 6.98 -7.12 -11.64
N ILE A 6 7.31 -8.18 -10.89
CA ILE A 6 6.56 -8.54 -9.68
C ILE A 6 6.74 -7.48 -8.58
N ASP A 7 7.87 -6.78 -8.56
CA ASP A 7 8.14 -5.71 -7.61
C ASP A 7 7.10 -4.58 -7.74
N TYR A 8 6.63 -4.27 -8.96
CA TYR A 8 5.58 -3.27 -9.17
C TYR A 8 4.24 -3.70 -8.60
N THR A 9 3.88 -4.99 -8.69
CA THR A 9 2.60 -5.46 -8.16
C THR A 9 2.62 -5.45 -6.62
N LEU A 10 3.75 -5.86 -6.02
CA LEU A 10 3.95 -5.81 -4.56
C LEU A 10 3.98 -4.37 -4.04
N ALA A 11 4.71 -3.47 -4.72
CA ALA A 11 4.72 -2.05 -4.40
C ALA A 11 3.34 -1.40 -4.59
N GLY A 12 2.59 -1.82 -5.61
CA GLY A 12 1.21 -1.38 -5.84
C GLY A 12 0.28 -1.72 -4.67
N ILE A 13 0.35 -2.94 -4.15
CA ILE A 13 -0.39 -3.32 -2.94
C ILE A 13 0.00 -2.46 -1.74
N CYS A 14 1.29 -2.21 -1.54
CA CYS A 14 1.76 -1.33 -0.45
C CYS A 14 1.27 0.12 -0.62
N ALA A 15 1.24 0.63 -1.85
CA ALA A 15 0.74 1.96 -2.17
C ALA A 15 -0.76 2.10 -1.85
N PHE A 16 -1.57 1.10 -2.20
CA PHE A 16 -2.99 1.11 -1.85
C PHE A 16 -3.23 1.01 -0.34
N GLN A 17 -2.38 0.30 0.40
CA GLN A 17 -2.44 0.32 1.86
C GLN A 17 -2.13 1.72 2.42
N PHE A 18 -1.15 2.43 1.86
CA PHE A 18 -0.91 3.83 2.20
C PHE A 18 -2.11 4.71 1.86
N TRP A 19 -2.74 4.51 0.70
CA TRP A 19 -3.95 5.26 0.33
C TRP A 19 -5.08 5.02 1.33
N LEU A 20 -5.32 3.77 1.76
CA LEU A 20 -6.26 3.46 2.84
C LEU A 20 -5.89 4.20 4.14
N LYS A 21 -4.62 4.19 4.55
CA LYS A 21 -4.15 4.90 5.75
C LYS A 21 -4.37 6.41 5.63
N MET A 22 -4.06 7.00 4.48
CA MET A 22 -4.21 8.42 4.20
C MET A 22 -5.69 8.87 4.25
N ASN A 23 -6.62 8.01 3.85
CA ASN A 23 -8.06 8.28 3.97
C ASN A 23 -8.57 8.24 5.42
N ARG A 24 -7.86 7.57 6.34
CA ARG A 24 -8.23 7.45 7.76
C ARG A 24 -7.57 8.50 8.63
N ASP A 25 -6.26 8.68 8.46
CA ASP A 25 -5.43 9.62 9.21
C ASP A 25 -4.25 10.04 8.32
N ARG A 26 -4.42 11.17 7.65
CA ARG A 26 -3.48 11.66 6.64
C ARG A 26 -2.14 12.05 7.26
N ASP A 27 -2.15 12.74 8.40
CA ASP A 27 -0.94 13.26 9.01
C ASP A 27 -0.06 12.13 9.53
N ARG A 28 -0.66 11.14 10.20
CA ARG A 28 0.06 9.95 10.64
C ARG A 28 0.58 9.13 9.46
N ALA A 29 -0.25 8.91 8.43
CA ALA A 29 0.17 8.16 7.25
C ALA A 29 1.33 8.83 6.51
N TRP A 30 1.37 10.16 6.48
CA TRP A 30 2.48 10.92 5.91
C TRP A 30 3.77 10.79 6.74
N GLN A 31 3.66 10.82 8.07
CA GLN A 31 4.80 10.58 8.95
C GLN A 31 5.39 9.17 8.74
N ASP A 32 4.54 8.14 8.67
CA ASP A 32 4.95 6.76 8.39
C ASP A 32 5.66 6.65 7.02
N TYR A 33 5.16 7.35 6.00
CA TYR A 33 5.78 7.39 4.68
C TYR A 33 7.14 8.09 4.68
N LEU A 34 7.27 9.22 5.38
CA LEU A 34 8.53 9.95 5.49
C LEU A 34 9.58 9.12 6.25
N HIS A 35 9.18 8.45 7.32
CA HIS A 35 10.04 7.51 8.06
C HIS A 35 10.54 6.38 7.15
N LEU A 36 9.65 5.76 6.38
CA LEU A 36 10.02 4.75 5.38
C LEU A 36 11.07 5.28 4.39
N CYS A 37 10.90 6.49 3.87
CA CYS A 37 11.88 7.10 2.95
C CYS A 37 13.25 7.34 3.61
N GLN A 38 13.28 7.71 4.89
CA GLN A 38 14.51 7.93 5.64
C GLN A 38 15.30 6.64 5.90
N LEU A 39 14.61 5.49 6.02
CA LEU A 39 15.26 4.19 6.15
C LEU A 39 15.98 3.75 4.88
N GLY A 40 15.52 4.18 3.70
CA GLY A 40 16.13 3.83 2.42
C GLY A 40 16.33 2.31 2.26
N GLY A 41 17.53 1.89 1.85
CA GLY A 41 17.91 0.49 1.69
C GLY A 41 18.53 -0.16 2.94
N SER A 42 18.38 0.45 4.12
CA SER A 42 19.03 -0.05 5.35
C SER A 42 18.43 -1.35 5.88
N GLN A 43 17.24 -1.74 5.41
CA GLN A 43 16.52 -2.91 5.87
C GLN A 43 15.95 -3.75 4.72
N SER A 44 15.52 -4.98 5.03
CA SER A 44 14.84 -5.85 4.08
C SER A 44 13.44 -5.32 3.71
N PHE A 45 12.89 -5.75 2.58
CA PHE A 45 11.55 -5.35 2.13
C PHE A 45 10.47 -5.54 3.21
N LEU A 46 10.40 -6.72 3.83
CA LEU A 46 9.36 -7.00 4.84
C LEU A 46 9.56 -6.18 6.13
N SER A 47 10.81 -5.91 6.49
CA SER A 47 11.12 -5.01 7.61
C SER A 47 10.66 -3.59 7.32
N LEU A 48 10.92 -3.06 6.11
CA LEU A 48 10.46 -1.74 5.69
C LEU A 48 8.93 -1.63 5.65
N VAL A 49 8.24 -2.68 5.18
CA VAL A 49 6.76 -2.76 5.20
C VAL A 49 6.23 -2.67 6.63
N ALA A 50 6.86 -3.37 7.58
CA ALA A 50 6.48 -3.32 8.99
C ALA A 50 6.76 -1.96 9.64
N GLU A 51 7.91 -1.34 9.36
CA GLU A 51 8.28 0.01 9.83
C GLU A 51 7.30 1.08 9.33
N ALA A 52 6.80 0.95 8.10
CA ALA A 52 5.77 1.81 7.54
C ALA A 52 4.35 1.54 8.10
N GLY A 53 4.22 0.59 9.03
CA GLY A 53 2.94 0.17 9.60
C GLY A 53 1.97 -0.37 8.53
N LEU A 54 2.51 -1.06 7.52
CA LEU A 54 1.74 -1.74 6.48
C LEU A 54 1.69 -3.25 6.78
N LYS A 55 0.69 -3.92 6.23
CA LYS A 55 0.58 -5.38 6.27
C LYS A 55 1.48 -6.01 5.23
N ASN A 56 2.10 -7.13 5.61
CA ASN A 56 2.87 -7.96 4.71
C ASN A 56 1.99 -8.41 3.52
N PRO A 57 2.40 -8.16 2.26
CA PRO A 57 1.60 -8.51 1.08
C PRO A 57 1.53 -10.04 0.85
N PHE A 58 2.36 -10.83 1.52
CA PHE A 58 2.35 -12.30 1.44
C PHE A 58 1.51 -12.97 2.53
N GLU A 59 1.00 -12.21 3.51
CA GLU A 59 0.09 -12.74 4.52
C GLU A 59 -1.32 -12.92 3.96
N ASP A 60 -1.95 -14.05 4.32
CA ASP A 60 -3.30 -14.37 3.91
C ASP A 60 -4.29 -13.24 4.27
N GLY A 61 -5.13 -12.86 3.32
CA GLY A 61 -6.12 -11.80 3.48
C GLY A 61 -5.58 -10.37 3.33
N SER A 62 -4.26 -10.15 3.28
CA SER A 62 -3.66 -8.82 3.07
C SER A 62 -4.13 -8.20 1.76
N VAL A 63 -3.91 -8.90 0.64
CA VAL A 63 -4.33 -8.47 -0.70
C VAL A 63 -5.86 -8.32 -0.79
N SER A 64 -6.61 -9.29 -0.27
CA SER A 64 -8.09 -9.25 -0.30
C SER A 64 -8.63 -7.99 0.38
N SER A 65 -8.10 -7.64 1.56
CA SER A 65 -8.54 -6.45 2.30
C SER A 65 -8.28 -5.14 1.55
N VAL A 66 -7.19 -5.07 0.79
CA VAL A 66 -6.85 -3.91 -0.06
C VAL A 66 -7.78 -3.83 -1.26
N VAL A 67 -8.03 -4.95 -1.93
CA VAL A 67 -8.93 -5.01 -3.09
C VAL A 67 -10.37 -4.67 -2.71
N SER A 68 -10.85 -5.14 -1.55
CA SER A 68 -12.17 -4.76 -1.03
C SER A 68 -12.29 -3.25 -0.88
N PHE A 69 -11.30 -2.59 -0.29
CA PHE A 69 -11.29 -1.14 -0.15
C PHE A 69 -11.30 -0.42 -1.51
N ILE A 70 -10.48 -0.87 -2.46
CA ILE A 70 -10.44 -0.27 -3.81
C ILE A 70 -11.82 -0.39 -4.48
N ASN A 71 -12.46 -1.56 -4.41
CA ASN A 71 -13.78 -1.77 -4.99
C ASN A 71 -14.85 -0.88 -4.33
N GLU A 72 -14.80 -0.70 -3.00
CA GLU A 72 -15.70 0.23 -2.31
C GLU A 72 -15.55 1.66 -2.83
N GLN A 73 -14.31 2.12 -3.04
CA GLN A 73 -14.03 3.46 -3.53
C GLN A 73 -14.42 3.64 -5.01
N LEU A 74 -14.20 2.62 -5.85
CA LEU A 74 -14.62 2.65 -7.26
C LEU A 74 -16.14 2.66 -7.39
N ASN A 75 -16.84 1.81 -6.63
CA ASN A 75 -18.31 1.74 -6.67
C ASN A 75 -18.99 3.00 -6.12
N ALA A 76 -18.28 3.83 -5.37
CA ALA A 76 -18.79 5.12 -4.90
C ALA A 76 -18.78 6.21 -5.99
N ILE A 77 -18.13 5.97 -7.12
CA ILE A 77 -18.00 6.91 -8.24
C ILE A 77 -19.00 6.50 -9.34
N ASP A 78 -19.90 7.40 -9.73
CA ASP A 78 -20.77 7.23 -10.90
C ASP A 78 -19.99 7.59 -12.17
N ASP A 79 -19.42 6.56 -12.81
CA ASP A 79 -18.63 6.66 -14.03
C ASP A 79 -19.48 6.53 -15.31
N SER A 80 -20.80 6.28 -15.19
CA SER A 80 -21.71 6.10 -16.33
C SER A 80 -21.93 7.35 -17.20
N LYS A 81 -21.45 8.50 -16.72
CA LYS A 81 -21.61 9.82 -17.36
C LYS A 81 -20.40 10.25 -18.20
N PHE A 82 -19.40 9.39 -18.36
CA PHE A 82 -18.19 9.63 -19.14
C PHE A 82 -18.02 8.61 -20.26
#